data_AF-A0A847XDE8-F1
#
_entry.id   AF-A0A847XDE8-F1
#
_cell.length_a   1.000
_cell.length_b   1.000
_cell.length_c   1.000
_cell.angle_alpha   90.00
_cell.angle_beta   90.00
_cell.angle_gamma   90.00
#
_symmetry.space_group_name_H-M   'P 1'
#
loop_
_entity.id
_entity.type
_entity.pdbx_description
1 polymer ?
#
loop_
_entity_poly.entity_id
_entity_poly.type
_entity_poly.pdbx_seq_one_letter_code
_entity_poly.pdbx_strand_id
1 'polypeptide(L)' 'MAAFRTDLGIDLGTASILVYAKDKGIVLNEPSVVAIDQNTNKFLAVG' A
#
# COMPACT_ATOMS: atom_id res chain seq x y z
N MET A 1 8.75 23.03 17.39
CA MET A 1 8.98 22.52 16.01
C MET A 1 7.71 21.83 15.57
N ALA A 2 7.07 22.29 14.49
CA ALA A 2 5.87 21.63 13.97
C ALA A 2 6.27 20.30 13.30
N ALA A 3 5.62 19.20 13.70
CA ALA A 3 5.81 17.93 13.01
C ALA A 3 5.26 18.05 11.59
N PHE A 4 6.06 17.66 10.58
CA PHE A 4 5.52 17.40 9.25
C PHE A 4 4.53 16.24 9.36
N ARG A 5 3.23 16.55 9.34
CA ARG A 5 2.16 15.54 9.33
C ARG A 5 1.74 15.33 7.88
N THR A 6 1.87 14.10 7.40
CA THR A 6 1.30 13.69 6.11
C THR A 6 -0.05 13.04 6.37
N ASP A 7 -1.12 13.61 5.83
CA ASP A 7 -2.46 13.02 5.89
C ASP A 7 -2.58 11.99 4.76
N LEU A 8 -2.90 10.73 5.11
CA LEU A 8 -3.04 9.61 4.18
C LEU A 8 -4.45 9.02 4.23
N GLY A 9 -5.03 8.75 3.07
CA GLY A 9 -6.19 7.87 2.90
C GLY A 9 -5.73 6.56 2.27
N ILE A 10 -6.19 5.43 2.81
CA ILE A 10 -5.82 4.09 2.31
C ILE A 10 -7.11 3.32 2.03
N ASP A 11 -7.25 2.85 0.79
CA ASP A 11 -8.29 1.92 0.38
C ASP A 11 -7.69 0.53 0.20
N LEU A 12 -8.21 -0.44 0.95
CA LEU A 12 -7.73 -1.83 0.98
C LEU A 12 -8.78 -2.74 0.37
N GLY A 13 -9.00 -2.60 -0.94
CA GLY A 13 -9.92 -3.42 -1.70
C GLY A 13 -9.41 -4.85 -1.91
N THR A 14 -10.32 -5.76 -2.24
CA THR A 14 -10.00 -7.18 -2.53
C THR A 14 -9.23 -7.38 -3.84
N ALA A 15 -9.29 -6.41 -4.76
CA ALA A 15 -8.57 -6.45 -6.04
C ALA A 15 -7.42 -5.44 -6.13
N SER A 16 -7.51 -4.33 -5.40
CA SER A 16 -6.58 -3.20 -5.54
C SER A 16 -6.40 -2.48 -4.21
N ILE A 17 -5.19 -2.00 -3.97
CA ILE A 17 -4.84 -1.09 -2.89
C ILE A 17 -4.55 0.28 -3.50
N LEU A 18 -5.19 1.31 -2.96
CA LEU A 18 -4.92 2.70 -3.31
C LEU A 18 -4.47 3.49 -2.09
N VAL A 19 -3.44 4.32 -2.26
CA VAL A 19 -3.03 5.28 -1.23
C VAL A 19 -3.14 6.68 -1.79
N TYR A 20 -3.91 7.53 -1.12
CA TYR A 20 -3.99 8.96 -1.37
C TYR A 20 -3.17 9.70 -0.32
N ALA A 21 -2.32 10.63 -0.76
CA ALA A 21 -1.67 11.60 0.11
C ALA A 21 -2.23 12.99 -0.16
N LYS A 22 -2.63 13.69 0.91
CA LYS A 22 -3.11 15.07 0.82
C LYS A 22 -2.07 15.94 0.10
N ASP A 23 -2.56 16.75 -0.83
CA ASP A 23 -1.76 17.63 -1.71
C ASP A 23 -0.84 16.92 -2.72
N LYS A 24 -0.86 15.57 -2.77
CA LYS A 24 -0.09 14.77 -3.75
C LYS A 24 -0.96 13.88 -4.63
N GLY A 25 -2.22 13.63 -4.27
CA GLY A 25 -3.10 12.75 -5.03
C GLY A 25 -2.87 11.27 -4.71
N ILE A 26 -3.20 10.39 -5.65
CA ILE A 26 -2.95 8.95 -5.54
C ILE A 26 -1.45 8.71 -5.70
N VAL A 27 -0.82 8.18 -4.66
CA VAL A 27 0.63 7.90 -4.60
C VAL A 27 0.94 6.41 -4.68
N LEU A 28 -0.06 5.54 -4.58
CA LEU A 28 0.04 4.10 -4.80
C LEU A 28 -1.27 3.59 -5.41
N ASN A 29 -1.16 2.73 -6.42
CA ASN A 29 -2.27 1.99 -7.02
C ASN A 29 -1.73 0.65 -7.52
N GLU A 30 -1.78 -0.36 -6.66
CA GLU A 30 -1.24 -1.70 -6.90
C GLU A 30 -2.34 -2.75 -6.71
N PRO A 31 -2.30 -3.91 -7.38
CA PRO A 31 -3.16 -5.03 -7.01
C PRO A 31 -2.99 -5.43 -5.55
N SER A 32 -4.07 -5.88 -4.92
CA SER A 32 -4.07 -6.32 -3.52
C SER A 32 -3.58 -7.77 -3.38
N VAL A 33 -2.44 -8.08 -3.99
CA VAL A 33 -1.86 -9.42 -4.08
C VAL A 33 -0.49 -9.45 -3.43
N VAL A 34 -0.18 -10.58 -2.78
CA VAL A 34 1.16 -10.88 -2.25
C VAL A 34 1.59 -12.27 -2.69
N ALA A 35 2.87 -12.43 -3.02
CA ALA A 35 3.48 -13.71 -3.31
C ALA A 35 4.28 -14.20 -2.09
N ILE A 36 4.00 -15.42 -1.64
CA ILE A 36 4.65 -16.05 -0.48
C ILE A 36 5.08 -17.46 -0.89
N ASP A 37 6.28 -17.86 -0.50
CA ASP A 37 6.72 -19.25 -0.59
C ASP A 37 5.98 -20.10 0.45
N GLN A 38 5.20 -21.09 0.00
CA GLN A 38 4.34 -21.89 0.88
C GLN A 38 5.10 -22.88 1.78
N ASN A 39 6.36 -23.20 1.46
CA ASN A 39 7.17 -24.11 2.27
C ASN A 39 7.92 -23.36 3.37
N THR A 40 8.34 -22.13 3.09
CA THR A 40 9.18 -21.33 4.01
C THR A 40 8.45 -20.15 4.64
N ASN A 41 7.23 -19.84 4.18
CA ASN A 41 6.49 -18.60 4.48
C ASN A 41 7.27 -17.31 4.17
N LYS A 42 8.28 -17.40 3.29
CA LYS A 42 9.07 -16.24 2.91
C LYS A 42 8.26 -15.34 1.96
N PHE A 43 8.21 -14.06 2.26
CA PHE A 43 7.69 -13.03 1.36
C PHE A 43 8.54 -12.93 0.09
N LEU A 44 7.89 -12.93 -1.07
CA LEU A 44 8.55 -12.89 -2.38
C LEU A 44 8.31 -11.56 -3.10
N ALA A 45 7.05 -11.12 -3.17
CA ALA A 45 6.65 -9.90 -3.87
C ALA A 45 5.29 -9.38 -3.38
N VAL A 46 5.00 -8.12 -3.70
CA VAL A 46 3.71 -7.45 -3.49
C VAL A 46 3.38 -6.63 -4.73
N GLY A 47 2.08 -6.48 -4.97
CA GLY A 47 1.51 -5.92 -6.21
C GLY A 47 0.99 -7.01 -7.13
#